data_AF-A0AA38PJZ0-F1
#
_entry.id   AF-A0AA38PJZ0-F1
#
_cell.length_a   1.000
_cell.length_b   1.000
_cell.length_c   1.000
_cell.angle_alpha   90.00
_cell.angle_beta   90.00
_cell.angle_gamma   90.00
#
_symmetry.space_group_name_H-M   'P 1'
#
loop_
_entity.id
_entity.type
_entity.pdbx_description
1 polymer ?
#
loop_
_entity_poly.entity_id
_entity_poly.type
_entity_poly.pdbx_seq_one_letter_code
_entity_poly.pdbx_strand_id
1 'polypeptide(L)'
;MLSRFARMFIILVIFLFALAMLGFFHAPTRSYVDPWTDQLFGGVQSEPEIISKPQNTKNTFDIPISGVEGGVIMEKLGNETAKAALGRATWKLLHTMTLRYPENPTNDERTALNSYFHLLSRLYPCGECATEFQALLKRFPPQTSSRRAASLWLCAVHNEVNHRLHKPEFDCAHLDDEYDCGCGDAPINAVPLGDIDPMDLESDPSKDELTGADLIKGGR
;
A
#
# COMPACT_ATOMS: atom_id res chain seq x y z
N MET A 1 75.37 -6.35 7.63
CA MET A 1 75.22 -4.88 7.60
C MET A 1 74.51 -4.51 6.30
N LEU A 2 73.29 -3.96 6.34
CA LEU A 2 72.60 -3.55 5.10
C LEU A 2 73.35 -2.39 4.43
N SER A 3 73.59 -2.51 3.12
CA SER A 3 74.19 -1.47 2.28
C SER A 3 73.47 -0.14 2.46
N ARG A 4 74.23 0.97 2.42
CA ARG A 4 73.68 2.33 2.49
C ARG A 4 72.58 2.56 1.45
N PHE A 5 72.72 1.94 0.27
CA PHE A 5 71.72 1.98 -0.78
C PHE A 5 70.43 1.27 -0.39
N ALA A 6 70.52 0.06 0.19
CA ALA A 6 69.35 -0.71 0.64
C ALA A 6 68.59 0.03 1.75
N ARG A 7 69.29 0.70 2.67
CA ARG A 7 68.64 1.53 3.71
C ARG A 7 67.88 2.71 3.11
N MET A 8 68.45 3.38 2.12
CA MET A 8 67.78 4.52 1.45
C MET A 8 66.58 4.06 0.63
N PHE A 9 66.70 2.94 -0.07
CA PHE A 9 65.59 2.37 -0.82
C PHE A 9 64.42 1.99 0.09
N ILE A 10 64.69 1.34 1.23
CA ILE A 10 63.64 0.96 2.19
C ILE A 10 62.94 2.20 2.78
N ILE A 11 63.70 3.24 3.13
CA ILE A 11 63.11 4.49 3.65
C ILE A 11 62.21 5.15 2.60
N LEU A 12 62.63 5.17 1.33
CA LEU A 12 61.86 5.76 0.24
C LEU A 12 60.55 4.98 -0.01
N VAL A 13 60.60 3.64 0.03
CA VAL A 13 59.40 2.80 -0.09
C VAL A 13 58.44 3.02 1.07
N ILE A 14 58.94 3.10 2.31
CA ILE A 14 58.10 3.38 3.49
C ILE A 14 57.48 4.78 3.40
N PHE A 15 58.22 5.78 2.94
CA PHE A 15 57.72 7.14 2.76
C PHE A 15 56.62 7.22 1.69
N LEU A 16 56.82 6.57 0.54
CA LEU A 16 55.79 6.49 -0.49
C LEU A 16 54.54 5.75 -0.02
N PHE A 17 54.71 4.67 0.77
CA PHE A 17 53.60 3.94 1.36
C PHE A 17 52.84 4.80 2.39
N ALA A 18 53.54 5.57 3.23
CA ALA A 18 52.93 6.49 4.18
C ALA A 18 52.15 7.62 3.47
N LEU A 19 52.69 8.17 2.37
CA LEU A 19 51.99 9.16 1.55
C LEU A 19 50.74 8.58 0.88
N ALA A 20 50.82 7.36 0.36
CA ALA A 20 49.66 6.68 -0.22
C ALA A 20 48.56 6.49 0.85
N MET A 21 48.93 6.03 2.05
CA MET A 21 47.97 5.86 3.15
C MET A 21 47.34 7.19 3.57
N LEU A 22 48.10 8.29 3.65
CA LEU A 22 47.54 9.62 3.93
C LEU A 22 46.53 10.08 2.86
N GLY A 23 46.68 9.65 1.61
CA GLY A 23 45.70 9.89 0.53
C GLY A 23 44.42 9.06 0.62
N PHE A 24 44.45 7.89 1.26
CA PHE A 24 43.27 7.02 1.46
C PHE A 24 42.53 7.26 2.78
N PHE A 25 43.16 7.90 3.78
CA PHE A 25 42.53 8.23 5.07
C PHE A 25 41.80 9.58 5.10
N HIS A 26 41.82 10.37 4.03
CA HIS A 26 40.90 11.49 3.88
C HIS A 26 39.66 11.01 3.12
N ALA A 27 38.50 11.08 3.77
CA ALA A 27 37.22 10.76 3.15
C ALA A 27 37.09 11.56 1.83
N PRO A 28 36.59 10.96 0.74
CA PRO A 28 36.32 11.73 -0.45
C PRO A 28 35.27 12.78 -0.10
N THR A 29 35.65 14.05 -0.03
CA THR A 29 34.73 15.18 -0.07
C THR A 29 34.19 15.30 -1.50
N ARG A 30 33.51 14.26 -1.95
CA ARG A 30 32.70 14.30 -3.16
C ARG A 30 31.27 14.44 -2.69
N SER A 31 30.90 15.68 -2.36
CA SER A 31 29.49 16.04 -2.41
C SER A 31 29.08 15.97 -3.87
N TYR A 32 28.23 15.02 -4.19
CA TYR A 32 27.57 14.95 -5.48
C TYR A 32 26.09 15.24 -5.27
N VAL A 33 25.52 16.05 -6.15
CA VAL A 33 24.10 16.38 -6.16
C VAL A 33 23.45 15.42 -7.15
N ASP A 34 22.50 14.61 -6.68
CA ASP A 34 21.71 13.74 -7.56
C ASP A 34 20.73 14.58 -8.40
N PRO A 35 20.81 14.57 -9.75
CA PRO A 35 19.96 15.43 -10.59
C PRO A 35 18.47 15.08 -10.60
N TRP A 36 18.08 13.91 -10.08
CA TRP A 36 16.70 13.43 -10.11
C TRP A 36 15.96 13.61 -8.77
N THR A 37 16.71 13.69 -7.67
CA THR A 37 16.16 13.80 -6.32
C THR A 37 16.56 15.09 -5.58
N ASP A 38 17.50 15.87 -6.14
CA ASP A 38 18.05 17.10 -5.54
C ASP A 38 18.59 16.91 -4.11
N GLN A 39 18.92 15.66 -3.73
CA GLN A 39 19.45 15.30 -2.42
C GLN A 39 20.99 15.35 -2.41
N LEU A 40 21.53 15.98 -1.36
CA LEU A 40 22.96 16.12 -1.13
C LEU A 40 23.45 14.99 -0.20
N PHE A 41 24.09 13.97 -0.77
CA PHE A 41 24.66 12.87 0.02
C PHE A 41 26.13 13.16 0.36
N GLY A 42 26.48 13.10 1.66
CA GLY A 42 27.87 13.20 2.14
C GLY A 42 28.17 14.18 3.29
N GLY A 43 27.16 14.72 3.99
CA GLY A 43 27.36 15.58 5.16
C GLY A 43 27.08 14.87 6.49
N VAL A 44 28.00 14.98 7.45
CA VAL A 44 27.80 14.59 8.85
C VAL A 44 26.63 15.39 9.43
N GLN A 45 25.58 14.72 9.89
CA GLN A 45 24.49 15.37 10.64
C GLN A 45 24.95 15.63 12.07
N SER A 46 25.13 16.91 12.39
CA SER A 46 25.00 17.43 13.75
C SER A 46 23.87 18.48 13.73
N GLU A 47 22.72 18.13 14.30
CA GLU A 47 21.73 19.12 14.74
C GLU A 47 22.36 20.02 15.84
N PRO A 48 21.95 21.30 16.01
CA PRO A 48 20.59 21.61 16.48
C PRO A 48 19.94 22.92 15.98
N GLU A 49 18.62 23.00 16.26
CA GLU A 49 17.73 24.15 16.53
C GLU A 49 17.41 25.25 15.49
N ILE A 50 16.11 25.28 15.14
CA ILE A 50 15.16 26.42 15.14
C ILE A 50 15.67 27.76 14.61
N ILE A 51 15.37 28.07 13.33
CA ILE A 51 15.08 29.43 12.85
C ILE A 51 13.95 29.38 11.82
N SER A 52 12.83 30.01 12.16
CA SER A 52 11.75 30.37 11.24
C SER A 52 12.19 31.48 10.29
N LYS A 53 11.94 31.33 8.98
CA LYS A 53 11.80 32.43 8.00
C LYS A 53 11.14 31.94 6.70
N PRO A 54 10.60 32.85 5.85
CA PRO A 54 9.23 32.77 5.36
C PRO A 54 9.14 32.27 3.91
N GLN A 55 7.88 32.05 3.52
CA GLN A 55 7.39 31.44 2.27
C GLN A 55 8.12 31.88 0.99
N ASN A 56 8.50 30.91 0.17
CA ASN A 56 8.65 31.09 -1.26
C ASN A 56 8.11 29.86 -2.01
N THR A 57 7.26 30.16 -2.99
CA THR A 57 6.37 29.30 -3.77
C THR A 57 7.07 28.09 -4.41
N LYS A 58 6.70 26.87 -3.99
CA LYS A 58 6.81 25.62 -4.77
C LYS A 58 5.64 24.69 -4.40
N ASN A 59 4.86 24.31 -5.41
CA ASN A 59 3.84 23.24 -5.50
C ASN A 59 3.30 22.64 -4.18
N THR A 60 2.05 22.95 -3.88
CA THR A 60 1.23 22.36 -2.79
C THR A 60 0.79 20.90 -3.04
N PHE A 61 1.59 20.07 -3.72
CA PHE A 61 1.15 18.74 -4.18
C PHE A 61 1.98 17.54 -3.68
N ASP A 62 2.85 17.73 -2.69
CA ASP A 62 3.54 16.61 -2.03
C ASP A 62 3.53 16.80 -0.51
N ILE A 63 2.32 16.92 0.07
CA ILE A 63 2.20 16.71 1.52
C ILE A 63 2.17 15.19 1.72
N PRO A 64 3.18 14.57 2.36
CA PRO A 64 3.08 13.16 2.72
C PRO A 64 1.81 12.99 3.55
N ILE A 65 0.92 12.09 3.13
CA ILE A 65 -0.34 11.82 3.84
C ILE A 65 0.03 11.30 5.23
N SER A 66 0.03 12.21 6.21
CA SER A 66 0.31 11.90 7.60
C SER A 66 -0.71 10.86 8.09
N GLY A 67 -0.23 9.79 8.73
CA GLY A 67 -1.08 8.73 9.28
C GLY A 67 -1.22 7.47 8.43
N VAL A 68 -0.68 7.42 7.20
CA VAL A 68 -0.61 6.16 6.43
C VAL A 68 0.39 5.19 7.06
N GLU A 69 1.50 5.71 7.58
CA GLU A 69 2.54 4.92 8.25
C GLU A 69 2.30 4.77 9.75
N GLY A 70 2.23 3.53 10.23
CA GLY A 70 2.20 3.22 11.66
C GLY A 70 1.60 1.86 11.99
N GLY A 71 1.53 1.55 13.29
CA GLY A 71 1.04 0.27 13.78
C GLY A 71 -0.48 0.13 13.79
N VAL A 72 -0.91 -1.06 14.22
CA VAL A 72 -2.31 -1.39 14.48
C VAL A 72 -2.88 -0.52 15.60
N ILE A 73 -4.08 0.01 15.38
CA ILE A 73 -4.78 0.88 16.35
C ILE A 73 -5.81 0.07 17.17
N MET A 74 -6.42 -0.93 16.53
CA MET A 74 -7.55 -1.67 17.11
C MET A 74 -7.08 -2.80 18.04
N GLU A 75 -7.86 -3.07 19.09
CA GLU A 75 -7.64 -4.19 20.01
C GLU A 75 -8.09 -5.54 19.41
N LYS A 76 -7.89 -6.62 20.17
CA LYS A 76 -8.29 -7.97 19.78
C LYS A 76 -9.81 -8.09 19.61
N LEU A 77 -10.26 -8.69 18.50
CA LEU A 77 -11.68 -8.97 18.28
C LEU A 77 -12.03 -10.40 18.73
N GLY A 78 -12.49 -10.53 19.98
CA GLY A 78 -12.71 -11.84 20.61
C GLY A 78 -13.95 -12.63 20.16
N ASN A 79 -14.94 -11.99 19.52
CA ASN A 79 -16.13 -12.69 19.04
C ASN A 79 -15.89 -13.29 17.65
N GLU A 80 -15.72 -14.60 17.58
CA GLU A 80 -15.37 -15.32 16.33
C GLU A 80 -16.45 -15.23 15.25
N THR A 81 -17.74 -15.26 15.61
CA THR A 81 -18.83 -15.11 14.63
C THR A 81 -18.83 -13.71 14.01
N ALA A 82 -18.67 -12.67 14.85
CA ALA A 82 -18.58 -11.29 14.38
C ALA A 82 -17.32 -11.06 13.53
N LYS A 83 -16.19 -11.63 13.95
CA LYS A 83 -14.92 -11.60 13.22
C LYS A 83 -15.04 -12.24 11.83
N ALA A 84 -15.69 -13.40 11.73
CA ALA A 84 -15.92 -14.06 10.45
C ALA A 84 -16.87 -13.26 9.54
N ALA A 85 -17.93 -12.67 10.09
CA ALA A 85 -18.86 -11.82 9.34
C ALA A 85 -18.17 -10.55 8.83
N LEU A 86 -17.41 -9.86 9.69
CA LEU A 86 -16.59 -8.71 9.33
C LEU A 86 -15.57 -9.06 8.25
N GLY A 87 -14.89 -10.21 8.38
CA GLY A 87 -13.95 -10.71 7.38
C GLY A 87 -14.59 -10.85 6.01
N ARG A 88 -15.72 -11.56 5.90
CA ARG A 88 -16.45 -11.75 4.63
C ARG A 88 -16.88 -10.43 4.01
N ALA A 89 -17.48 -9.53 4.80
CA ALA A 89 -17.91 -8.22 4.33
C ALA A 89 -16.73 -7.37 3.82
N THR A 90 -15.60 -7.42 4.54
CA THR A 90 -14.39 -6.70 4.15
C THR A 90 -13.82 -7.25 2.85
N TRP A 91 -13.67 -8.56 2.72
CA TRP A 91 -13.16 -9.16 1.48
C TRP A 91 -14.05 -8.85 0.28
N LYS A 92 -15.38 -8.87 0.45
CA LYS A 92 -16.32 -8.42 -0.60
C LYS A 92 -16.04 -6.97 -1.01
N LEU A 93 -15.90 -6.05 -0.06
CA LEU A 93 -15.55 -4.66 -0.35
C LEU A 93 -14.22 -4.55 -1.12
N LEU A 94 -13.17 -5.21 -0.66
CA LEU A 94 -11.83 -5.11 -1.26
C LEU A 94 -11.78 -5.68 -2.68
N HIS A 95 -12.39 -6.85 -2.89
CA HIS A 95 -12.46 -7.48 -4.21
C HIS A 95 -13.28 -6.63 -5.18
N THR A 96 -14.47 -6.17 -4.77
CA THR A 96 -15.26 -5.27 -5.61
C THR A 96 -14.52 -3.97 -5.91
N MET A 97 -13.83 -3.37 -4.94
CA MET A 97 -13.04 -2.14 -5.14
C MET A 97 -11.92 -2.35 -6.17
N THR A 98 -11.15 -3.44 -6.06
CA THR A 98 -10.03 -3.72 -6.98
C THR A 98 -10.50 -4.14 -8.37
N LEU A 99 -11.62 -4.85 -8.49
CA LEU A 99 -12.28 -5.16 -9.77
C LEU A 99 -12.87 -3.92 -10.45
N ARG A 100 -13.18 -2.87 -9.69
CA ARG A 100 -13.67 -1.57 -10.21
C ARG A 100 -12.59 -0.54 -10.46
N TYR A 101 -11.36 -0.82 -10.04
CA TYR A 101 -10.21 0.06 -10.23
C TYR A 101 -9.95 0.34 -11.72
N PRO A 102 -9.35 1.47 -12.13
CA PRO A 102 -9.05 1.74 -13.53
C PRO A 102 -7.99 0.79 -14.11
N GLU A 103 -8.10 0.46 -15.41
CA GLU A 103 -7.04 -0.29 -16.09
C GLU A 103 -5.78 0.56 -16.28
N ASN A 104 -5.94 1.87 -16.50
CA ASN A 104 -4.84 2.83 -16.63
C ASN A 104 -4.99 3.94 -15.57
N PRO A 105 -4.65 3.68 -14.30
CA PRO A 105 -4.82 4.63 -13.20
C PRO A 105 -3.79 5.76 -13.26
N THR A 106 -4.21 6.96 -12.86
CA THR A 106 -3.36 8.12 -12.60
C THR A 106 -2.50 7.93 -11.35
N ASN A 107 -1.42 8.70 -11.20
CA ASN A 107 -0.57 8.61 -10.01
C ASN A 107 -1.31 8.87 -8.69
N ASP A 108 -2.32 9.76 -8.73
CA ASP A 108 -3.19 10.02 -7.58
C ASP A 108 -4.00 8.78 -7.21
N GLU A 109 -4.69 8.15 -8.17
CA GLU A 109 -5.46 6.92 -7.93
C GLU A 109 -4.59 5.75 -7.45
N ARG A 110 -3.34 5.67 -7.93
CA ARG A 110 -2.35 4.68 -7.46
C ARG A 110 -1.96 4.92 -6.01
N THR A 111 -1.73 6.18 -5.65
CA THR A 111 -1.40 6.60 -4.30
C THR A 111 -2.58 6.39 -3.35
N ALA A 112 -3.80 6.69 -3.80
CA ALA A 112 -5.03 6.48 -3.05
C ALA A 112 -5.25 5.00 -2.73
N LEU A 113 -5.14 4.10 -3.73
CA LEU A 113 -5.30 2.67 -3.51
C LEU A 113 -4.23 2.10 -2.56
N ASN A 114 -2.97 2.48 -2.77
CA ASN A 114 -1.88 2.07 -1.88
C ASN A 114 -2.12 2.56 -0.44
N SER A 115 -2.47 3.83 -0.27
CA SER A 115 -2.74 4.42 1.05
C SER A 115 -3.94 3.77 1.73
N TYR A 116 -4.99 3.44 0.97
CA TYR A 116 -6.17 2.76 1.48
C TYR A 116 -5.83 1.43 2.14
N PHE A 117 -5.01 0.57 1.51
CA PHE A 117 -4.63 -0.71 2.11
C PHE A 117 -3.79 -0.56 3.38
N HIS A 118 -2.89 0.43 3.41
CA HIS A 118 -2.11 0.73 4.61
C HIS A 118 -3.00 1.28 5.73
N LEU A 119 -3.91 2.20 5.44
CA LEU A 119 -4.87 2.73 6.42
C LEU A 119 -5.84 1.65 6.93
N LEU A 120 -6.34 0.81 6.03
CA LEU A 120 -7.14 -0.36 6.39
C LEU A 120 -6.39 -1.24 7.38
N SER A 121 -5.11 -1.54 7.13
CA SER A 121 -4.30 -2.37 8.02
C SER A 121 -4.11 -1.79 9.43
N ARG A 122 -4.32 -0.48 9.60
CA ARG A 122 -4.24 0.18 10.90
C ARG A 122 -5.58 0.21 11.62
N LEU A 123 -6.65 0.47 10.87
CA LEU A 123 -8.00 0.70 11.37
C LEU A 123 -8.88 -0.55 11.38
N TYR A 124 -8.39 -1.69 10.85
CA TYR A 124 -9.19 -2.90 10.78
C TYR A 124 -9.61 -3.37 12.18
N PRO A 125 -10.93 -3.53 12.47
CA PRO A 125 -11.43 -3.74 13.84
C PRO A 125 -10.95 -5.00 14.57
N CYS A 126 -10.35 -5.96 13.86
CA CYS A 126 -9.68 -7.12 14.46
C CYS A 126 -8.17 -6.84 14.54
N GLY A 127 -7.67 -6.43 15.70
CA GLY A 127 -6.27 -6.03 15.90
C GLY A 127 -5.25 -7.13 15.58
N GLU A 128 -5.56 -8.39 15.91
CA GLU A 128 -4.70 -9.51 15.53
C GLU A 128 -4.73 -9.75 14.01
N CYS A 129 -5.89 -9.60 13.37
CA CYS A 129 -6.00 -9.71 11.91
C CYS A 129 -5.24 -8.57 11.22
N ALA A 130 -5.32 -7.36 11.77
CA ALA A 130 -4.65 -6.16 11.30
C ALA A 130 -3.12 -6.31 11.38
N THR A 131 -2.62 -6.85 12.49
CA THR A 131 -1.17 -7.10 12.71
C THR A 131 -0.62 -8.03 11.64
N GLU A 132 -1.35 -9.11 11.41
CA GLU A 132 -1.03 -10.08 10.38
C GLU A 132 -1.12 -9.49 8.96
N PHE A 133 -2.12 -8.67 8.68
CA PHE A 133 -2.27 -8.02 7.38
C PHE A 133 -1.14 -7.02 7.13
N GLN A 134 -0.66 -6.29 8.16
CA GLN A 134 0.53 -5.45 8.05
C GLN A 134 1.78 -6.26 7.69
N ALA A 135 1.94 -7.47 8.25
CA ALA A 135 3.04 -8.35 7.87
C ALA A 135 2.94 -8.80 6.40
N LEU A 136 1.72 -9.11 5.93
CA LEU A 136 1.48 -9.41 4.52
C LEU A 136 1.80 -8.23 3.62
N LEU A 137 1.40 -7.00 3.96
CA LEU A 137 1.69 -5.80 3.16
C LEU A 137 3.19 -5.53 3.02
N LYS A 138 3.99 -5.84 4.05
CA LYS A 138 5.46 -5.73 3.98
C LYS A 138 6.08 -6.72 3.00
N ARG A 139 5.52 -7.93 2.92
CA ARG A 139 6.02 -9.00 2.03
C ARG A 139 5.49 -8.87 0.61
N PHE A 140 4.24 -8.45 0.49
CA PHE A 140 3.47 -8.36 -0.75
C PHE A 140 2.85 -6.96 -0.85
N PRO A 141 3.64 -5.93 -1.21
CA PRO A 141 3.13 -4.56 -1.29
C PRO A 141 2.02 -4.43 -2.34
N PRO A 142 1.02 -3.55 -2.14
CA PRO A 142 -0.08 -3.33 -3.08
C PRO A 142 0.38 -3.08 -4.51
N GLN A 143 -0.14 -3.86 -5.46
CA GLN A 143 0.12 -3.66 -6.88
C GLN A 143 -0.96 -2.76 -7.47
N THR A 144 -0.63 -1.50 -7.74
CA THR A 144 -1.60 -0.48 -8.15
C THR A 144 -1.48 -0.08 -9.63
N SER A 145 -0.72 -0.82 -10.45
CA SER A 145 -0.44 -0.40 -11.83
C SER A 145 -1.65 -0.50 -12.77
N SER A 146 -2.63 -1.36 -12.47
CA SER A 146 -3.87 -1.51 -13.21
C SER A 146 -4.90 -2.28 -12.38
N ARG A 147 -6.17 -2.30 -12.84
CA ARG A 147 -7.23 -3.16 -12.31
C ARG A 147 -6.77 -4.60 -12.16
N ARG A 148 -6.26 -5.19 -13.26
CA ARG A 148 -5.80 -6.58 -13.28
C ARG A 148 -4.67 -6.83 -12.27
N ALA A 149 -3.71 -5.91 -12.15
CA ALA A 149 -2.63 -6.05 -11.19
C ALA A 149 -3.16 -6.00 -9.75
N ALA A 150 -4.07 -5.07 -9.46
CA ALA A 150 -4.65 -4.89 -8.13
C ALA A 150 -5.53 -6.06 -7.70
N SER A 151 -6.42 -6.55 -8.57
CA SER A 151 -7.34 -7.65 -8.25
C SER A 151 -6.60 -8.98 -8.06
N LEU A 152 -5.64 -9.31 -8.94
CA LEU A 152 -4.84 -10.53 -8.81
C LEU A 152 -3.92 -10.48 -7.59
N TRP A 153 -3.32 -9.32 -7.28
CA TRP A 153 -2.55 -9.15 -6.05
C TRP A 153 -3.41 -9.39 -4.81
N LEU A 154 -4.61 -8.80 -4.75
CA LEU A 154 -5.50 -8.97 -3.62
C LEU A 154 -5.94 -10.42 -3.45
N CYS A 155 -6.22 -11.12 -4.56
CA CYS A 155 -6.53 -12.55 -4.53
C CYS A 155 -5.37 -13.38 -3.97
N ALA A 156 -4.14 -13.14 -4.42
CA ALA A 156 -2.96 -13.82 -3.89
C ALA A 156 -2.79 -13.59 -2.39
N VAL A 157 -2.94 -12.34 -1.92
CA VAL A 157 -2.89 -12.01 -0.49
C VAL A 157 -4.05 -12.65 0.31
N HIS A 158 -5.25 -12.72 -0.28
CA HIS A 158 -6.38 -13.42 0.35
C HIS A 158 -6.09 -14.92 0.48
N ASN A 159 -5.43 -15.54 -0.51
CA ASN A 159 -5.01 -16.94 -0.45
C ASN A 159 -3.93 -17.19 0.61
N GLU A 160 -3.03 -16.26 0.88
CA GLU A 160 -2.11 -16.36 2.03
C GLU A 160 -2.87 -16.41 3.37
N VAL A 161 -3.95 -15.63 3.49
CA VAL A 161 -4.84 -15.70 4.66
C VAL A 161 -5.60 -17.03 4.70
N ASN A 162 -6.10 -17.52 3.56
CA ASN A 162 -6.76 -18.82 3.47
C ASN A 162 -5.82 -19.95 3.90
N HIS A 163 -4.59 -19.97 3.41
CA HIS A 163 -3.58 -20.95 3.77
C HIS A 163 -3.31 -20.96 5.28
N ARG A 164 -3.10 -19.78 5.88
CA ARG A 164 -2.93 -19.66 7.35
C ARG A 164 -4.14 -20.17 8.13
N LEU A 165 -5.35 -19.93 7.61
CA LEU A 165 -6.60 -20.39 8.22
C LEU A 165 -7.01 -21.81 7.81
N HIS A 166 -6.12 -22.55 7.11
CA HIS A 166 -6.37 -23.89 6.59
C HIS A 166 -7.65 -24.00 5.74
N LYS A 167 -7.91 -22.98 4.93
CA LYS A 167 -8.99 -22.94 3.94
C LYS A 167 -8.47 -23.34 2.57
N PRO A 168 -9.33 -23.88 1.68
CA PRO A 168 -8.96 -24.13 0.29
C PRO A 168 -8.45 -22.85 -0.39
N GLU A 169 -7.51 -23.02 -1.30
CA GLU A 169 -7.07 -21.95 -2.18
C GLU A 169 -8.18 -21.59 -3.18
N PHE A 170 -8.37 -20.31 -3.43
CA PHE A 170 -9.28 -19.81 -4.44
C PHE A 170 -8.53 -19.63 -5.76
N ASP A 171 -9.11 -20.07 -6.88
CA ASP A 171 -8.52 -19.85 -8.20
C ASP A 171 -8.77 -18.42 -8.67
N CYS A 172 -7.72 -17.59 -8.66
CA CYS A 172 -7.78 -16.19 -9.04
C CYS A 172 -8.21 -15.95 -10.51
N ALA A 173 -8.23 -16.98 -11.36
CA ALA A 173 -8.76 -16.87 -12.72
C ALA A 173 -10.29 -16.65 -12.76
N HIS A 174 -11.01 -17.04 -11.70
CA HIS A 174 -12.48 -17.01 -11.62
C HIS A 174 -12.99 -15.91 -10.67
N LEU A 175 -12.22 -14.84 -10.46
CA LEU A 175 -12.61 -13.73 -9.58
C LEU A 175 -13.91 -13.04 -10.03
N ASP A 176 -14.09 -12.88 -11.34
CA ASP A 176 -15.24 -12.18 -11.93
C ASP A 176 -16.55 -12.98 -11.75
N ASP A 177 -16.47 -14.30 -11.56
CA ASP A 177 -17.62 -15.17 -11.34
C ASP A 177 -18.17 -15.06 -9.90
N GLU A 178 -17.27 -14.89 -8.92
CA GLU A 178 -17.62 -14.80 -7.50
C GLU A 178 -17.96 -13.36 -7.09
N TYR A 179 -17.27 -12.38 -7.67
CA TYR A 179 -17.40 -10.98 -7.32
C TYR A 179 -17.97 -10.17 -8.48
N ASP A 180 -19.30 -10.06 -8.51
CA ASP A 180 -19.97 -9.09 -9.37
C ASP A 180 -19.40 -7.68 -9.12
N CYS A 181 -18.88 -7.07 -10.18
CA CYS A 181 -18.36 -5.71 -10.15
C CYS A 181 -19.49 -4.67 -10.08
N GLY A 182 -20.76 -5.05 -10.27
CA GLY A 182 -21.91 -4.16 -10.30
C GLY A 182 -21.83 -3.20 -11.48
N CYS A 183 -21.17 -3.62 -12.56
CA CYS A 183 -20.87 -2.77 -13.70
C CYS A 183 -22.10 -2.46 -14.57
N GLY A 184 -23.23 -3.14 -14.33
CA GLY A 184 -24.49 -2.98 -15.05
C GLY A 184 -24.37 -3.47 -16.49
N ASP A 185 -25.07 -4.54 -16.83
CA ASP A 185 -25.12 -5.00 -18.21
C ASP A 185 -26.02 -4.06 -19.03
N ALA A 186 -25.45 -3.26 -19.94
CA ALA A 186 -26.20 -2.81 -21.10
C ALA A 186 -25.95 -3.82 -22.25
N PRO A 187 -27.00 -4.20 -22.99
CA PRO A 187 -27.39 -5.60 -23.11
C PRO A 187 -26.81 -6.29 -24.34
N ILE A 188 -26.47 -7.57 -24.25
CA ILE A 188 -26.32 -8.43 -25.43
C ILE A 188 -27.70 -9.01 -25.78
N ASN A 189 -28.55 -8.14 -26.32
CA ASN A 189 -29.85 -8.42 -26.97
C ASN A 189 -31.05 -8.83 -26.08
N ALA A 190 -32.17 -8.11 -26.33
CA ALA A 190 -33.54 -8.16 -25.80
C ALA A 190 -34.11 -9.53 -25.33
N VAL A 191 -35.09 -9.60 -24.40
CA VAL A 191 -36.55 -9.29 -24.54
C VAL A 191 -37.23 -9.56 -23.17
N PRO A 192 -38.44 -9.04 -22.82
CA PRO A 192 -39.01 -7.68 -22.82
C PRO A 192 -39.34 -7.19 -21.37
N LEU A 193 -39.75 -5.93 -21.24
CA LEU A 193 -40.45 -5.42 -20.05
C LEU A 193 -41.59 -6.36 -19.64
N GLY A 194 -41.52 -6.90 -18.41
CA GLY A 194 -42.66 -7.43 -17.68
C GLY A 194 -42.91 -6.54 -16.46
N ASP A 195 -43.95 -5.71 -16.58
CA ASP A 195 -44.73 -5.07 -15.52
C ASP A 195 -43.98 -4.61 -14.25
N ILE A 196 -43.48 -3.37 -14.27
CA ILE A 196 -43.38 -2.59 -13.03
C ILE A 196 -44.55 -1.61 -13.08
N ASP A 197 -45.61 -1.93 -12.33
CA ASP A 197 -46.72 -1.04 -12.07
C ASP A 197 -46.24 0.08 -11.13
N PRO A 198 -46.16 1.34 -11.58
CA PRO A 198 -45.70 2.44 -10.74
C PRO A 198 -46.69 2.82 -9.62
N MET A 199 -47.81 2.11 -9.47
CA MET A 199 -48.83 2.30 -8.43
C MET A 199 -49.04 1.05 -7.56
N ASP A 200 -48.06 0.17 -7.45
CA ASP A 200 -48.10 -0.94 -6.48
C ASP A 200 -47.89 -0.42 -5.05
N LEU A 201 -49.01 -0.28 -4.32
CA LEU A 201 -49.05 0.16 -2.92
C LEU A 201 -48.57 -0.92 -1.93
N GLU A 202 -48.18 -2.10 -2.40
CA GLU A 202 -47.62 -3.19 -1.59
C GLU A 202 -46.08 -3.13 -1.49
N SER A 203 -45.42 -2.16 -2.12
CA SER A 203 -43.97 -1.96 -1.97
C SER A 203 -43.62 -1.33 -0.62
N ASP A 204 -42.87 -2.05 0.22
CA ASP A 204 -42.38 -1.57 1.51
C ASP A 204 -41.06 -0.79 1.32
N PRO A 205 -41.05 0.55 1.43
CA PRO A 205 -39.86 1.36 1.20
C PRO A 205 -38.79 1.20 2.29
N SER A 206 -39.06 0.40 3.33
CA SER A 206 -38.08 0.08 4.37
C SER A 206 -37.19 -1.11 4.04
N LYS A 207 -37.39 -1.73 2.88
CA LYS A 207 -36.63 -2.89 2.40
C LYS A 207 -36.05 -2.64 1.02
N ASP A 208 -34.89 -3.25 0.78
CA ASP A 208 -34.24 -3.20 -0.53
C ASP A 208 -35.03 -4.04 -1.54
N GLU A 209 -35.40 -3.45 -2.68
CA GLU A 209 -36.24 -4.12 -3.70
C GLU A 209 -35.54 -5.31 -4.39
N LEU A 210 -34.20 -5.32 -4.46
CA LEU A 210 -33.45 -6.40 -5.09
C LEU A 210 -33.17 -7.58 -4.16
N THR A 211 -32.93 -7.30 -2.88
CA THR A 211 -32.44 -8.29 -1.91
C THR A 211 -33.43 -8.62 -0.80
N GLY A 212 -34.50 -7.83 -0.64
CA GLY A 212 -35.51 -7.98 0.41
C GLY A 212 -34.98 -7.72 1.82
N ALA A 213 -33.75 -7.23 1.95
CA ALA A 213 -33.11 -6.96 3.23
C ALA A 213 -33.65 -5.67 3.83
N ASP A 214 -33.86 -5.67 5.15
CA ASP A 214 -34.26 -4.47 5.87
C ASP A 214 -33.15 -3.42 5.73
N LEU A 215 -33.50 -2.24 5.19
CA LEU A 215 -32.55 -1.13 5.07
C LEU A 215 -32.26 -0.60 6.48
N ILE A 216 -30.99 -0.37 6.77
CA ILE A 216 -30.58 0.25 8.05
C ILE A 216 -31.22 1.63 8.11
N LYS A 217 -32.23 1.80 8.99
CA LYS A 217 -32.89 3.08 9.21
C LYS A 217 -31.85 4.05 9.77
N GLY A 218 -31.35 4.95 8.92
CA GLY A 218 -30.55 6.08 9.34
C GLY A 218 -31.31 6.84 10.43
N GLY A 219 -30.72 6.91 11.62
CA GLY A 219 -31.32 7.61 12.76
C GLY A 219 -31.52 9.10 12.44
N ARG A 220 -32.62 9.66 12.93
CA ARG A 220 -32.88 11.11 12.95
C ARG A 220 -31.90 11.84 13.85
#